data_AF-A0A1E7JQA0-F1
#
_entry.id   AF-A0A1E7JQA0-F1
#
_cell.length_a   1.000
_cell.length_b   1.000
_cell.length_c   1.000
_cell.angle_alpha   90.00
_cell.angle_beta   90.00
_cell.angle_gamma   90.00
#
_symmetry.space_group_name_H-M   'P 1'
#
loop_
_entity.id
_entity.type
_entity.pdbx_description
1 polymer ?
#
loop_
_entity_poly.entity_id
_entity_poly.type
_entity_poly.pdbx_seq_one_letter_code
_entity_poly.pdbx_strand_id
1 'polypeptide(L)'
;MNTRKRALAATLGGALVAGLAVAGHQATAATPEAEPTMNEAFTEAASEFDVPRDLLVAVGYAETHLDGHKGEPSQDNGFGVMHLVSNPERKTLEQAAGITGESEANLKKNDAANIRGGAAVLRAKADKAGLKASDRKRVEAWYPAVAAYGGAGSASLKRLYADAAYDFVSNGIPAKGTKVRMSPEKVTPERGKLAKAQAPGAGTKSEDYPPAIWNPADPANFNTGRDAAISQVVVHVTQGAYAGTISWFKNPEAEVSAHYVVRSSDGEITQMVRDADTAWHARGGNASAIGIEHEGFVDDPSWFTDAMYRASGALTKHLCDKHGIPKDRAHIVGHNEVPGNDHTDPGPHWNWDTYMGYVNG
;
A
#
# COMPACT_ATOMS: atom_id res chain seq x y z
N MET A 1 26.68 32.35 -90.45
CA MET A 1 26.37 33.04 -89.17
C MET A 1 27.46 32.68 -88.16
N ASN A 2 28.29 33.63 -87.74
CA ASN A 2 28.15 34.44 -86.51
C ASN A 2 28.10 33.58 -85.21
N THR A 3 28.98 33.73 -84.21
CA THR A 3 30.23 34.54 -84.08
C THR A 3 30.99 34.15 -82.79
N ARG A 4 32.34 34.08 -82.82
CA ARG A 4 33.34 34.54 -81.79
C ARG A 4 33.13 34.14 -80.30
N LYS A 5 34.10 33.58 -79.56
CA LYS A 5 35.48 34.05 -79.20
C LYS A 5 36.23 32.86 -78.50
N ARG A 6 37.56 32.67 -78.62
CA ARG A 6 38.67 33.18 -77.74
C ARG A 6 38.38 33.04 -76.23
N ALA A 7 39.27 32.65 -75.31
CA ALA A 7 40.64 32.07 -75.28
C ALA A 7 40.84 31.50 -73.83
N LEU A 8 41.99 31.02 -73.29
CA LEU A 8 43.42 30.95 -73.67
C LEU A 8 44.03 29.67 -73.00
N ALA A 9 45.36 29.57 -72.84
CA ALA A 9 46.06 28.50 -72.10
C ALA A 9 46.61 28.99 -70.74
N ALA A 10 46.88 28.07 -69.81
CA ALA A 10 48.18 27.92 -69.10
C ALA A 10 48.18 26.77 -68.07
N THR A 11 49.37 26.30 -67.73
CA THR A 11 49.69 25.09 -66.95
C THR A 11 49.85 25.29 -65.44
N LEU A 12 49.57 24.20 -64.70
CA LEU A 12 50.27 23.70 -63.48
C LEU A 12 50.71 24.70 -62.39
N GLY A 13 50.06 24.60 -61.23
CA GLY A 13 50.64 24.95 -59.93
C GLY A 13 50.34 23.83 -58.92
N GLY A 14 51.39 23.20 -58.37
CA GLY A 14 51.22 22.14 -57.37
C GLY A 14 50.98 22.72 -55.97
N ALA A 15 50.10 22.11 -55.19
CA ALA A 15 49.86 22.45 -53.79
C ALA A 15 49.95 21.18 -52.92
N LEU A 16 50.84 21.19 -51.93
CA LEU A 16 50.81 20.19 -50.86
C LEU A 16 49.58 20.44 -49.99
N VAL A 17 48.73 19.43 -49.83
CA VAL A 17 47.67 19.42 -48.81
C VAL A 17 48.20 18.70 -47.58
N ALA A 18 48.47 19.43 -46.50
CA ALA A 18 48.77 18.85 -45.20
C ALA A 18 47.48 18.31 -44.57
N GLY A 19 47.42 17.00 -44.34
CA GLY A 19 46.28 16.36 -43.69
C GLY A 19 46.25 16.63 -42.19
N LEU A 20 45.37 17.53 -41.74
CA LEU A 20 45.01 17.69 -40.33
C LEU A 20 44.06 16.56 -39.93
N ALA A 21 44.59 15.54 -39.24
CA ALA A 21 43.78 14.49 -38.63
C ALA A 21 43.06 15.04 -37.39
N VAL A 22 41.77 15.36 -37.53
CA VAL A 22 40.91 15.64 -36.37
C VAL A 22 40.63 14.32 -35.65
N ALA A 23 41.29 14.12 -34.51
CA ALA A 23 40.99 13.02 -33.60
C ALA A 23 39.63 13.26 -32.93
N GLY A 24 38.55 12.83 -33.60
CA GLY A 24 37.21 12.84 -33.04
C GLY A 24 37.14 11.94 -31.80
N HIS A 25 37.13 12.52 -30.61
CA HIS A 25 36.67 11.83 -29.42
C HIS A 25 35.19 11.50 -29.63
N GLN A 26 34.88 10.24 -29.93
CA GLN A 26 33.52 9.76 -29.79
C GLN A 26 33.19 9.83 -28.31
N ALA A 27 32.27 10.73 -27.95
CA ALA A 27 31.61 10.68 -26.65
C ALA A 27 30.84 9.36 -26.60
N THR A 28 31.38 8.37 -25.88
CA THR A 28 30.63 7.17 -25.52
C THR A 28 29.46 7.63 -24.66
N ALA A 29 28.26 7.65 -25.24
CA ALA A 29 27.04 7.81 -24.47
C ALA A 29 27.06 6.75 -23.37
N ALA A 30 26.96 7.17 -22.12
CA ALA A 30 26.83 6.25 -21.01
C ALA A 30 25.60 5.36 -21.31
N THR A 31 25.80 4.05 -21.23
CA THR A 31 24.67 3.11 -21.17
C THR A 31 23.78 3.58 -20.02
N PRO A 32 22.44 3.62 -20.17
CA PRO A 32 21.58 3.85 -19.03
C PRO A 32 21.96 2.86 -17.93
N GLU A 33 22.31 3.36 -16.74
CA GLU A 33 22.55 2.48 -15.61
C GLU A 33 21.28 1.66 -15.38
N ALA A 34 21.45 0.36 -15.14
CA ALA A 34 20.31 -0.49 -14.84
C ALA A 34 19.68 0.02 -13.54
N GLU A 35 18.35 0.14 -13.51
CA GLU A 35 17.61 0.48 -12.30
C GLU A 35 18.07 -0.42 -11.15
N PRO A 36 18.38 0.15 -9.96
CA PRO A 36 18.90 -0.63 -8.85
C PRO A 36 17.88 -1.70 -8.46
N THR A 37 18.36 -2.86 -8.03
CA THR A 37 17.44 -3.86 -7.47
C THR A 37 16.72 -3.26 -6.26
N MET A 38 15.50 -3.69 -5.99
CA MET A 38 14.73 -3.20 -4.84
C MET A 38 15.52 -3.29 -3.52
N ASN A 39 16.35 -4.32 -3.36
CA ASN A 39 17.23 -4.50 -2.21
C ASN A 39 18.35 -3.44 -2.12
N GLU A 40 18.93 -3.04 -3.26
CA GLU A 40 19.89 -1.93 -3.35
C GLU A 40 19.21 -0.60 -3.07
N ALA A 41 18.05 -0.33 -3.69
CA ALA A 41 17.28 0.89 -3.45
C ALA A 41 16.92 1.10 -1.95
N PHE A 42 16.50 0.05 -1.24
CA PHE A 42 16.30 0.12 0.21
C PHE A 42 17.59 0.43 0.99
N THR A 43 18.74 -0.09 0.53
CA THR A 43 20.04 0.10 1.18
C THR A 43 20.57 1.52 0.96
N GLU A 44 20.43 2.03 -0.27
CA GLU A 44 20.82 3.39 -0.67
C GLU A 44 19.95 4.44 0.01
N ALA A 45 18.63 4.31 -0.05
CA ALA A 45 17.70 5.23 0.60
C ALA A 45 17.86 5.27 2.13
N ALA A 46 18.10 4.10 2.75
CA ALA A 46 18.41 4.01 4.17
C ALA A 46 19.69 4.77 4.54
N SER A 47 20.74 4.62 3.73
CA SER A 47 22.03 5.30 3.90
C SER A 47 21.92 6.82 3.67
N GLU A 48 21.23 7.25 2.62
CA GLU A 48 21.04 8.67 2.27
C GLU A 48 20.30 9.43 3.39
N PHE A 49 19.21 8.85 3.89
CA PHE A 49 18.34 9.52 4.85
C PHE A 49 18.64 9.19 6.32
N ASP A 50 19.67 8.39 6.63
CA ASP A 50 20.03 7.95 7.98
C ASP A 50 18.82 7.27 8.67
N VAL A 51 18.21 6.31 7.96
CA VAL A 51 17.06 5.47 8.37
C VAL A 51 17.54 4.03 8.51
N PRO A 52 17.17 3.25 9.54
CA PRO A 52 17.47 1.83 9.59
C PRO A 52 16.82 1.08 8.41
N ARG A 53 17.63 0.42 7.57
CA ARG A 53 17.17 -0.29 6.36
C ARG A 53 16.00 -1.24 6.65
N ASP A 54 16.15 -2.10 7.65
CA ASP A 54 15.18 -3.15 7.91
C ASP A 54 13.85 -2.57 8.44
N LEU A 55 13.88 -1.42 9.12
CA LEU A 55 12.67 -0.66 9.43
C LEU A 55 12.00 -0.08 8.18
N LEU A 56 12.78 0.48 7.24
CA LEU A 56 12.27 1.02 5.98
C LEU A 56 11.61 -0.09 5.13
N VAL A 57 12.24 -1.28 5.08
CA VAL A 57 11.66 -2.48 4.46
C VAL A 57 10.38 -2.91 5.17
N ALA A 58 10.35 -2.92 6.50
CA ALA A 58 9.16 -3.29 7.27
C ALA A 58 7.96 -2.35 7.00
N VAL A 59 8.22 -1.04 6.85
CA VAL A 59 7.21 -0.06 6.46
C VAL A 59 6.71 -0.34 5.04
N GLY A 60 7.59 -0.50 4.06
CA GLY A 60 7.18 -0.82 2.68
C GLY A 60 6.42 -2.15 2.57
N TYR A 61 6.80 -3.16 3.36
CA TYR A 61 6.09 -4.43 3.42
C TYR A 61 4.70 -4.28 4.06
N ALA A 62 4.57 -3.52 5.15
CA ALA A 62 3.29 -3.25 5.80
C ALA A 62 2.31 -2.43 4.93
N GLU A 63 2.82 -1.62 4.00
CA GLU A 63 2.01 -0.80 3.11
C GLU A 63 1.58 -1.54 1.82
N THR A 64 2.51 -2.25 1.16
CA THR A 64 2.30 -2.79 -0.20
C THR A 64 2.84 -4.21 -0.42
N HIS A 65 3.26 -4.92 0.63
CA HIS A 65 4.00 -6.19 0.49
C HIS A 65 5.28 -6.09 -0.39
N LEU A 66 5.79 -4.87 -0.60
CA LEU A 66 6.90 -4.53 -1.51
C LEU A 66 6.56 -4.64 -3.01
N ASP A 67 5.31 -4.35 -3.38
CA ASP A 67 4.90 -4.10 -4.77
C ASP A 67 4.73 -2.58 -5.03
N GLY A 68 5.14 -2.14 -6.22
CA GLY A 68 4.89 -0.79 -6.71
C GLY A 68 3.51 -0.60 -7.33
N HIS A 69 2.72 -1.68 -7.49
CA HIS A 69 1.43 -1.72 -8.17
C HIS A 69 1.45 -1.07 -9.56
N LYS A 70 2.59 -1.17 -10.24
CA LYS A 70 2.84 -0.58 -11.58
C LYS A 70 2.65 0.95 -11.63
N GLY A 71 2.60 1.61 -10.46
CA GLY A 71 2.31 3.01 -10.28
C GLY A 71 0.86 3.44 -10.39
N GLU A 72 -0.08 2.49 -10.30
CA GLU A 72 -1.50 2.76 -10.12
C GLU A 72 -1.83 3.12 -8.65
N PRO A 73 -2.90 3.89 -8.39
CA PRO A 73 -3.27 4.29 -7.03
C PRO A 73 -4.02 3.21 -6.25
N SER A 74 -3.80 3.20 -4.94
CA SER A 74 -4.73 2.66 -3.93
C SER A 74 -5.99 3.55 -3.77
N GLN A 75 -7.01 3.09 -3.02
CA GLN A 75 -8.19 3.92 -2.71
C GLN A 75 -7.84 5.24 -2.02
N ASP A 76 -6.86 5.22 -1.10
CA ASP A 76 -6.32 6.41 -0.42
C ASP A 76 -5.62 7.41 -1.37
N ASN A 77 -5.46 7.07 -2.66
CA ASN A 77 -4.58 7.73 -3.64
C ASN A 77 -3.09 7.72 -3.21
N GLY A 78 -2.65 6.59 -2.65
CA GLY A 78 -1.25 6.23 -2.37
C GLY A 78 -0.63 5.39 -3.48
N PHE A 79 0.66 5.61 -3.74
CA PHE A 79 1.39 5.06 -4.88
C PHE A 79 2.72 4.40 -4.48
N GLY A 80 3.07 3.32 -5.18
CA GLY A 80 4.36 2.63 -5.12
C GLY A 80 4.66 1.95 -3.78
N VAL A 81 5.84 1.31 -3.70
CA VAL A 81 6.33 0.43 -2.61
C VAL A 81 6.12 0.99 -1.19
N MET A 82 6.22 2.31 -1.02
CA MET A 82 6.14 3.01 0.26
C MET A 82 4.80 3.74 0.48
N HIS A 83 3.80 3.53 -0.39
CA HIS A 83 2.47 4.17 -0.33
C HIS A 83 2.56 5.68 -0.13
N LEU A 84 3.17 6.37 -1.09
CA LEU A 84 3.25 7.83 -1.10
C LEU A 84 1.90 8.41 -1.52
N VAL A 85 1.20 9.06 -0.58
CA VAL A 85 -0.19 9.53 -0.72
C VAL A 85 -0.27 10.97 -1.18
N SER A 86 -1.21 11.23 -2.10
CA SER A 86 -1.66 12.57 -2.47
C SER A 86 -3.19 12.67 -2.40
N ASN A 87 -3.72 13.07 -1.24
CA ASN A 87 -5.15 13.35 -1.05
C ASN A 87 -5.33 14.61 -0.17
N PRO A 88 -6.55 15.10 0.11
CA PRO A 88 -6.74 16.33 0.90
C PRO A 88 -6.12 16.30 2.31
N GLU A 89 -6.03 15.12 2.94
CA GLU A 89 -5.53 14.93 4.30
C GLU A 89 -4.02 14.61 4.36
N ARG A 90 -3.55 13.79 3.41
CA ARG A 90 -2.20 13.20 3.37
C ARG A 90 -1.49 13.63 2.09
N LYS A 91 -0.33 14.28 2.26
CA LYS A 91 0.51 14.85 1.20
C LYS A 91 1.94 14.32 1.26
N THR A 92 2.10 13.00 1.41
CA THR A 92 3.43 12.36 1.52
C THR A 92 4.12 12.24 0.17
N LEU A 93 3.38 12.15 -0.93
CA LEU A 93 3.96 12.19 -2.28
C LEU A 93 4.59 13.56 -2.59
N GLU A 94 3.87 14.64 -2.34
CA GLU A 94 4.37 16.01 -2.54
C GLU A 94 5.50 16.34 -1.56
N GLN A 95 5.41 15.84 -0.32
CA GLN A 95 6.50 15.92 0.65
C GLN A 95 7.75 15.17 0.17
N ALA A 96 7.61 13.97 -0.40
CA ALA A 96 8.72 13.21 -0.96
C ALA A 96 9.37 13.98 -2.11
N ALA A 97 8.59 14.43 -3.10
CA ALA A 97 9.07 15.22 -4.24
C ALA A 97 9.88 16.46 -3.79
N GLY A 98 9.34 17.21 -2.83
CA GLY A 98 9.99 18.41 -2.29
C GLY A 98 11.30 18.15 -1.53
N ILE A 99 11.50 16.96 -0.95
CA ILE A 99 12.75 16.61 -0.24
C ILE A 99 13.77 15.97 -1.18
N THR A 100 13.34 15.06 -2.05
CA THR A 100 14.24 14.27 -2.91
C THR A 100 14.66 14.97 -4.19
N GLY A 101 13.88 15.96 -4.64
CA GLY A 101 14.01 16.59 -5.97
C GLY A 101 13.37 15.78 -7.10
N GLU A 102 12.76 14.63 -6.79
CA GLU A 102 12.08 13.78 -7.77
C GLU A 102 10.78 14.41 -8.25
N SER A 103 10.40 14.12 -9.50
CA SER A 103 9.04 14.43 -9.96
C SER A 103 8.03 13.46 -9.36
N GLU A 104 6.82 13.93 -9.06
CA GLU A 104 5.71 13.07 -8.62
C GLU A 104 5.46 11.92 -9.60
N ALA A 105 5.61 12.17 -10.91
CA ALA A 105 5.43 11.13 -11.93
C ALA A 105 6.48 10.01 -11.83
N ASN A 106 7.72 10.32 -11.43
CA ASN A 106 8.75 9.32 -11.17
C ASN A 106 8.46 8.57 -9.87
N LEU A 107 8.17 9.30 -8.79
CA LEU A 107 7.81 8.72 -7.48
C LEU A 107 6.61 7.78 -7.54
N LYS A 108 5.66 7.99 -8.45
CA LYS A 108 4.54 7.06 -8.64
C LYS A 108 4.96 5.74 -9.29
N LYS A 109 5.89 5.76 -10.25
CA LYS A 109 6.12 4.63 -11.19
C LYS A 109 7.44 3.88 -11.02
N ASN A 110 8.45 4.51 -10.42
CA ASN A 110 9.76 3.91 -10.21
C ASN A 110 9.87 3.45 -8.74
N ASP A 111 10.02 2.15 -8.51
CA ASP A 111 10.14 1.55 -7.18
C ASP A 111 11.28 2.16 -6.37
N ALA A 112 12.45 2.39 -6.98
CA ALA A 112 13.63 2.92 -6.29
C ALA A 112 13.44 4.40 -5.90
N ALA A 113 12.89 5.22 -6.78
CA ALA A 113 12.53 6.61 -6.49
C ALA A 113 11.45 6.68 -5.39
N ASN A 114 10.47 5.77 -5.41
CA ASN A 114 9.43 5.69 -4.39
C ASN A 114 10.00 5.29 -3.02
N ILE A 115 10.90 4.30 -2.96
CA ILE A 115 11.64 3.88 -1.76
C ILE A 115 12.46 5.05 -1.19
N ARG A 116 13.19 5.76 -2.06
CA ARG A 116 13.93 6.98 -1.72
C ARG A 116 13.02 8.06 -1.15
N GLY A 117 11.86 8.28 -1.76
CA GLY A 117 10.81 9.20 -1.29
C GLY A 117 10.23 8.82 0.07
N GLY A 118 9.93 7.54 0.30
CA GLY A 118 9.46 7.03 1.59
C GLY A 118 10.48 7.21 2.71
N ALA A 119 11.75 6.92 2.44
CA ALA A 119 12.85 7.17 3.37
C ALA A 119 12.97 8.66 3.73
N ALA A 120 12.91 9.54 2.73
CA ALA A 120 12.93 10.99 2.92
C ALA A 120 11.77 11.49 3.80
N VAL A 121 10.54 11.03 3.54
CA VAL A 121 9.35 11.37 4.33
C VAL A 121 9.48 10.85 5.76
N LEU A 122 9.88 9.59 5.95
CA LEU A 122 10.03 8.97 7.27
C LEU A 122 11.11 9.68 8.10
N ARG A 123 12.24 10.03 7.48
CA ARG A 123 13.29 10.83 8.11
C ARG A 123 12.80 12.23 8.51
N ALA A 124 12.02 12.89 7.66
CA ALA A 124 11.40 14.17 8.02
C ALA A 124 10.37 14.04 9.16
N LYS A 125 9.65 12.90 9.28
CA LYS A 125 8.82 12.62 10.47
C LYS A 125 9.69 12.43 11.73
N ALA A 126 10.83 11.73 11.62
CA ALA A 126 11.76 11.51 12.74
C ALA A 126 12.39 12.82 13.25
N ASP A 127 12.86 13.68 12.34
CA ASP A 127 13.41 14.99 12.71
C ASP A 127 12.31 15.88 13.35
N LYS A 128 11.06 15.83 12.84
CA LYS A 128 9.89 16.49 13.48
C LYS A 128 9.52 15.92 14.84
N ALA A 129 9.76 14.62 15.07
CA ALA A 129 9.58 13.97 16.37
C ALA A 129 10.74 14.26 17.35
N GLY A 130 11.82 14.90 16.89
CA GLY A 130 12.97 15.30 17.71
C GLY A 130 14.06 14.23 17.86
N LEU A 131 14.08 13.21 17.00
CA LEU A 131 15.14 12.19 17.02
C LEU A 131 16.49 12.83 16.63
N LYS A 132 17.52 12.56 17.44
CA LYS A 132 18.90 12.98 17.15
C LYS A 132 19.61 11.89 16.32
N ALA A 133 20.77 12.21 15.77
CA ALA A 133 21.61 11.24 15.05
C ALA A 133 22.01 10.01 15.90
N SER A 134 22.02 10.11 17.23
CA SER A 134 22.18 8.97 18.14
C SER A 134 20.94 8.07 18.23
N ASP A 135 19.75 8.67 18.16
CA ASP A 135 18.47 7.96 18.24
C ASP A 135 18.15 7.27 16.91
N ARG A 136 18.50 7.91 15.77
CA ARG A 136 18.26 7.36 14.43
C ARG A 136 18.95 6.01 14.16
N LYS A 137 20.01 5.68 14.90
CA LYS A 137 20.68 4.37 14.85
C LYS A 137 19.94 3.25 15.60
N ARG A 138 18.91 3.58 16.38
CA ARG A 138 18.18 2.68 17.26
C ARG A 138 16.79 2.41 16.68
N VAL A 139 16.55 1.20 16.19
CA VAL A 139 15.28 0.85 15.49
C VAL A 139 14.08 1.14 16.39
N GLU A 140 14.17 0.90 17.69
CA GLU A 140 13.11 1.15 18.65
C GLU A 140 12.68 2.62 18.74
N ALA A 141 13.59 3.58 18.51
CA ALA A 141 13.35 5.01 18.69
C ALA A 141 12.46 5.61 17.59
N TRP A 142 12.37 4.96 16.42
CA TRP A 142 11.62 5.46 15.26
C TRP A 142 10.10 5.32 15.37
N TYR A 143 9.58 4.65 16.39
CA TYR A 143 8.15 4.35 16.49
C TYR A 143 7.25 5.58 16.32
N PRO A 144 7.55 6.77 16.91
CA PRO A 144 6.74 7.98 16.67
C PRO A 144 6.80 8.51 15.23
N ALA A 145 7.89 8.25 14.49
CA ALA A 145 8.06 8.64 13.10
C ALA A 145 7.25 7.73 12.17
N VAL A 146 7.32 6.41 12.37
CA VAL A 146 6.49 5.41 11.68
C VAL A 146 5.01 5.67 11.95
N ALA A 147 4.63 5.87 13.22
CA ALA A 147 3.26 6.22 13.60
C ALA A 147 2.74 7.53 12.97
N ALA A 148 3.63 8.44 12.57
CA ALA A 148 3.29 9.67 11.86
C ALA A 148 3.37 9.53 10.32
N TYR A 149 3.91 8.43 9.80
CA TYR A 149 3.99 8.13 8.36
C TYR A 149 2.63 7.69 7.82
N GLY A 150 1.99 6.71 8.49
CA GLY A 150 0.65 6.21 8.14
C GLY A 150 -0.48 7.24 8.21
N GLY A 151 -0.21 8.47 8.65
CA GLY A 151 -1.07 9.65 8.44
C GLY A 151 -2.36 9.74 9.24
N ALA A 152 -2.87 8.64 9.80
CA ALA A 152 -4.16 8.57 10.49
C ALA A 152 -4.33 9.64 11.58
N GLY A 153 -5.54 10.20 11.75
CA GLY A 153 -5.77 11.32 12.69
C GLY A 153 -5.59 10.95 14.18
N SER A 154 -6.15 9.81 14.60
CA SER A 154 -6.23 9.42 16.02
C SER A 154 -4.98 8.70 16.54
N ALA A 155 -4.69 8.85 17.83
CA ALA A 155 -3.54 8.20 18.47
C ALA A 155 -3.61 6.66 18.43
N SER A 156 -4.82 6.08 18.46
CA SER A 156 -5.04 4.64 18.36
C SER A 156 -4.71 4.09 16.98
N LEU A 157 -5.12 4.77 15.90
CA LEU A 157 -4.79 4.33 14.53
C LEU A 157 -3.30 4.48 14.23
N LYS A 158 -2.67 5.58 14.68
CA LYS A 158 -1.20 5.76 14.64
C LYS A 158 -0.45 4.62 15.33
N ARG A 159 -1.00 4.11 16.44
CA ARG A 159 -0.46 2.97 17.20
C ARG A 159 -0.65 1.65 16.44
N LEU A 160 -1.81 1.42 15.81
CA LEU A 160 -2.08 0.23 14.99
C LEU A 160 -1.12 0.14 13.80
N TYR A 161 -1.01 1.23 13.03
CA TYR A 161 -0.10 1.32 11.89
C TYR A 161 1.36 1.03 12.29
N ALA A 162 1.83 1.66 13.37
CA ALA A 162 3.20 1.46 13.83
C ALA A 162 3.43 0.08 14.45
N ASP A 163 2.48 -0.49 15.19
CA ASP A 163 2.63 -1.86 15.69
C ASP A 163 2.73 -2.86 14.51
N ALA A 164 1.92 -2.74 13.46
CA ALA A 164 1.99 -3.62 12.28
C ALA A 164 3.37 -3.59 11.60
N ALA A 165 3.95 -2.41 11.38
CA ALA A 165 5.31 -2.31 10.83
C ALA A 165 6.37 -2.90 11.77
N TYR A 166 6.23 -2.71 13.09
CA TYR A 166 7.16 -3.28 14.08
C TYR A 166 6.98 -4.78 14.33
N ASP A 167 5.83 -5.36 13.98
CA ASP A 167 5.64 -6.81 13.96
C ASP A 167 6.45 -7.45 12.81
N PHE A 168 6.57 -6.80 11.65
CA PHE A 168 7.50 -7.22 10.59
C PHE A 168 8.97 -7.01 10.98
N VAL A 169 9.32 -5.97 11.76
CA VAL A 169 10.66 -5.87 12.39
C VAL A 169 10.91 -7.06 13.33
N SER A 170 9.94 -7.38 14.18
CA SER A 170 10.08 -8.41 15.21
C SER A 170 10.13 -9.84 14.66
N ASN A 171 9.41 -10.10 13.56
CA ASN A 171 9.22 -11.44 13.00
C ASN A 171 9.93 -11.65 11.64
N GLY A 172 10.50 -10.60 11.05
CA GLY A 172 10.95 -10.60 9.66
C GLY A 172 9.79 -10.60 8.66
N ILE A 173 10.13 -10.65 7.37
CA ILE A 173 9.16 -10.82 6.26
C ILE A 173 9.30 -12.21 5.63
N PRO A 174 8.26 -12.76 4.97
CA PRO A 174 8.33 -14.07 4.32
C PRO A 174 9.45 -14.12 3.29
N ALA A 175 10.35 -15.11 3.37
CA ALA A 175 11.50 -15.24 2.45
C ALA A 175 11.15 -15.81 1.06
N LYS A 176 9.90 -16.25 0.85
CA LYS A 176 9.40 -16.80 -0.40
C LYS A 176 8.45 -15.79 -1.03
N GLY A 177 8.71 -15.40 -2.28
CA GLY A 177 7.92 -14.43 -3.03
C GLY A 177 8.38 -12.98 -2.89
N THR A 178 9.15 -12.64 -1.85
CA THR A 178 9.68 -11.29 -1.64
C THR A 178 10.96 -11.02 -2.45
N LYS A 179 11.07 -9.80 -2.98
CA LYS A 179 12.25 -9.30 -3.72
C LYS A 179 13.41 -8.89 -2.79
N VAL A 180 13.16 -8.84 -1.48
CA VAL A 180 14.04 -8.26 -0.45
C VAL A 180 14.16 -9.24 0.71
N ARG A 181 15.35 -9.35 1.30
CA ARG A 181 15.55 -10.12 2.55
C ARG A 181 15.62 -9.20 3.75
N MET A 182 15.05 -9.67 4.85
CA MET A 182 15.07 -9.04 6.16
C MET A 182 14.92 -10.17 7.20
N SER A 183 15.78 -10.15 8.22
CA SER A 183 15.74 -11.16 9.30
C SER A 183 14.97 -10.61 10.50
N PRO A 184 14.40 -11.47 11.38
CA PRO A 184 13.76 -11.00 12.61
C PRO A 184 14.75 -10.28 13.52
N GLU A 185 14.40 -9.08 14.00
CA GLU A 185 15.16 -8.33 15.00
C GLU A 185 14.37 -8.21 16.31
N LYS A 186 14.95 -8.59 17.45
CA LYS A 186 14.29 -8.45 18.75
C LYS A 186 14.27 -6.99 19.21
N VAL A 187 13.25 -6.26 18.79
CA VAL A 187 13.00 -4.85 19.15
C VAL A 187 11.96 -4.72 20.28
N THR A 188 12.04 -3.65 21.06
CA THR A 188 10.98 -3.23 21.99
C THR A 188 10.65 -1.76 21.70
N PRO A 189 9.58 -1.45 20.96
CA PRO A 189 9.40 -0.12 20.38
C PRO A 189 9.22 0.98 21.43
N GLU A 190 9.89 2.14 21.24
CA GLU A 190 9.76 3.32 22.11
C GLU A 190 8.46 4.07 21.82
N ARG A 191 7.32 3.45 22.17
CA ARG A 191 5.98 3.98 21.89
C ARG A 191 5.72 5.37 22.48
N GLY A 192 6.49 5.80 23.49
CA GLY A 192 6.42 7.13 24.07
C GLY A 192 5.00 7.52 24.50
N LYS A 193 4.48 8.63 23.95
CA LYS A 193 3.09 9.07 24.22
C LYS A 193 2.03 8.08 23.71
N LEU A 194 2.31 7.33 22.64
CA LEU A 194 1.40 6.34 22.06
C LEU A 194 1.29 5.08 22.91
N ALA A 195 2.18 4.86 23.89
CA ALA A 195 2.02 3.79 24.89
C ALA A 195 0.73 3.94 25.72
N LYS A 196 0.22 5.18 25.85
CA LYS A 196 -1.04 5.50 26.53
C LYS A 196 -2.26 5.44 25.61
N ALA A 197 -2.06 5.38 24.29
CA ALA A 197 -3.16 5.18 23.36
C ALA A 197 -3.60 3.73 23.43
N GLN A 198 -4.91 3.52 23.57
CA GLN A 198 -5.52 2.19 23.44
C GLN A 198 -5.27 1.72 22.00
N ALA A 199 -4.82 0.47 21.81
CA ALA A 199 -4.85 -0.12 20.46
C ALA A 199 -6.32 -0.14 19.99
N PRO A 200 -6.60 -0.01 18.68
CA PRO A 200 -7.98 -0.12 18.17
C PRO A 200 -8.67 -1.38 18.71
N GLY A 201 -9.82 -1.15 19.36
CA GLY A 201 -10.61 -2.12 20.13
C GLY A 201 -9.86 -3.03 21.12
N ALA A 202 -8.70 -2.62 21.66
CA ALA A 202 -8.10 -3.27 22.83
C ALA A 202 -9.02 -3.12 24.05
N GLY A 203 -9.89 -4.10 24.28
CA GLY A 203 -10.85 -4.14 25.37
C GLY A 203 -12.32 -4.12 24.94
N THR A 204 -12.63 -3.85 23.67
CA THR A 204 -14.01 -3.89 23.14
C THR A 204 -14.07 -4.89 21.99
N LYS A 205 -14.66 -6.06 22.27
CA LYS A 205 -14.98 -7.06 21.25
C LYS A 205 -16.28 -6.69 20.53
N SER A 206 -16.40 -7.13 19.28
CA SER A 206 -17.66 -7.14 18.56
C SER A 206 -18.69 -7.97 19.32
N GLU A 207 -19.93 -7.49 19.42
CA GLU A 207 -21.04 -8.29 19.97
C GLU A 207 -21.67 -9.18 18.88
N ASP A 208 -21.47 -8.82 17.61
CA ASP A 208 -21.99 -9.58 16.47
C ASP A 208 -21.15 -10.82 16.15
N TYR A 209 -19.82 -10.72 16.32
CA TYR A 209 -18.83 -11.78 16.16
C TYR A 209 -17.69 -11.62 17.18
N PRO A 210 -17.79 -12.22 18.39
CA PRO A 210 -16.87 -11.99 19.52
C PRO A 210 -15.36 -12.13 19.29
N PRO A 211 -14.84 -12.91 18.32
CA PRO A 211 -13.42 -12.86 17.98
C PRO A 211 -12.95 -11.49 17.46
N ALA A 212 -13.80 -10.77 16.72
CA ALA A 212 -13.45 -9.49 16.11
C ALA A 212 -13.33 -8.32 17.11
N ILE A 213 -12.50 -7.37 16.74
CA ILE A 213 -12.27 -6.09 17.40
C ILE A 213 -13.41 -5.13 17.03
N TRP A 214 -14.05 -4.45 17.99
CA TRP A 214 -15.01 -3.39 17.65
C TRP A 214 -14.31 -2.05 17.53
N ASN A 215 -14.43 -1.40 16.37
CA ASN A 215 -13.83 -0.09 16.11
C ASN A 215 -14.65 0.68 15.05
N PRO A 216 -15.75 1.36 15.42
CA PRO A 216 -16.77 1.79 14.48
C PRO A 216 -16.26 2.72 13.36
N ALA A 217 -16.83 2.59 12.17
CA ALA A 217 -16.78 3.61 11.12
C ALA A 217 -17.36 4.96 11.61
N ASP A 218 -17.12 6.04 10.88
CA ASP A 218 -17.80 7.30 11.17
C ASP A 218 -19.31 7.18 10.86
N PRO A 219 -20.22 7.71 11.70
CA PRO A 219 -21.66 7.72 11.43
C PRO A 219 -22.09 8.38 10.11
N ALA A 220 -21.22 9.18 9.47
CA ALA A 220 -21.48 9.71 8.14
C ALA A 220 -21.36 8.68 7.00
N ASN A 221 -20.79 7.49 7.25
CA ASN A 221 -20.45 6.48 6.24
C ASN A 221 -21.39 5.26 6.19
N PHE A 222 -22.47 5.24 6.97
CA PHE A 222 -23.45 4.14 7.00
C PHE A 222 -24.83 4.63 7.46
N ASN A 223 -25.88 3.86 7.20
CA ASN A 223 -27.21 4.12 7.78
C ASN A 223 -27.48 3.23 8.98
N THR A 224 -28.01 3.80 10.07
CA THR A 224 -28.52 3.02 11.21
C THR A 224 -29.74 2.20 10.80
N GLY A 225 -29.77 0.92 11.14
CA GLY A 225 -30.83 -0.02 10.73
C GLY A 225 -30.68 -0.53 9.29
N ARG A 226 -31.58 -1.45 8.91
CA ARG A 226 -31.63 -2.12 7.59
C ARG A 226 -33.07 -2.30 7.14
N ASP A 227 -33.35 -2.02 5.88
CA ASP A 227 -34.70 -2.12 5.27
C ASP A 227 -35.01 -3.50 4.66
N ALA A 228 -34.01 -4.40 4.61
CA ALA A 228 -34.16 -5.78 4.14
C ALA A 228 -33.45 -6.77 5.08
N ALA A 229 -33.83 -8.05 4.97
CA ALA A 229 -33.12 -9.13 5.66
C ALA A 229 -31.70 -9.30 5.08
N ILE A 230 -30.77 -9.75 5.93
CA ILE A 230 -29.44 -10.16 5.48
C ILE A 230 -29.59 -11.50 4.76
N SER A 231 -29.21 -11.55 3.49
CA SER A 231 -29.31 -12.73 2.64
C SER A 231 -28.02 -13.06 1.89
N GLN A 232 -27.00 -12.20 1.97
CA GLN A 232 -25.72 -12.39 1.27
C GLN A 232 -24.52 -11.94 2.11
N VAL A 233 -23.35 -12.50 1.78
CA VAL A 233 -22.03 -11.97 2.19
C VAL A 233 -21.30 -11.54 0.93
N VAL A 234 -20.77 -10.32 0.91
CA VAL A 234 -19.96 -9.82 -0.21
C VAL A 234 -18.51 -9.74 0.22
N VAL A 235 -17.65 -10.41 -0.53
CA VAL A 235 -16.19 -10.42 -0.38
C VAL A 235 -15.60 -9.29 -1.22
N HIS A 236 -14.86 -8.41 -0.56
CA HIS A 236 -14.13 -7.29 -1.16
C HIS A 236 -12.62 -7.47 -1.00
N VAL A 237 -11.85 -6.79 -1.85
CA VAL A 237 -10.41 -6.55 -1.64
C VAL A 237 -10.19 -5.04 -1.69
N THR A 238 -9.59 -4.51 -0.63
CA THR A 238 -9.59 -3.07 -0.31
C THR A 238 -8.83 -2.20 -1.29
N GLN A 239 -7.85 -2.76 -2.03
CA GLN A 239 -6.80 -2.00 -2.73
C GLN A 239 -6.01 -1.09 -1.74
N GLY A 240 -5.63 -1.64 -0.58
CA GLY A 240 -4.86 -0.95 0.46
C GLY A 240 -4.67 -1.75 1.77
N ALA A 241 -3.83 -1.25 2.69
CA ALA A 241 -3.51 -1.91 3.96
C ALA A 241 -4.59 -1.73 5.04
N TYR A 242 -4.70 -2.69 5.97
CA TYR A 242 -5.70 -2.81 7.04
C TYR A 242 -5.86 -1.53 7.88
N ALA A 243 -4.74 -0.94 8.31
CA ALA A 243 -4.76 0.30 9.08
C ALA A 243 -5.22 1.52 8.26
N GLY A 244 -4.98 1.50 6.94
CA GLY A 244 -5.47 2.48 5.98
C GLY A 244 -6.98 2.40 5.82
N THR A 245 -7.51 1.23 5.46
CA THR A 245 -8.97 0.97 5.33
C THR A 245 -9.74 1.36 6.58
N ILE A 246 -9.26 0.99 7.77
CA ILE A 246 -9.86 1.35 9.05
C ILE A 246 -9.82 2.87 9.30
N SER A 247 -8.79 3.57 8.83
CA SER A 247 -8.71 5.04 8.89
C SER A 247 -9.65 5.69 7.88
N TRP A 248 -9.75 5.15 6.67
CA TRP A 248 -10.60 5.66 5.59
C TRP A 248 -12.08 5.64 5.97
N PHE A 249 -12.59 4.51 6.48
CA PHE A 249 -13.98 4.42 6.97
C PHE A 249 -14.28 5.28 8.21
N LYS A 250 -13.27 5.93 8.80
CA LYS A 250 -13.41 6.91 9.90
C LYS A 250 -13.27 8.36 9.42
N ASN A 251 -13.03 8.60 8.13
CA ASN A 251 -13.16 9.93 7.53
C ASN A 251 -14.63 10.14 7.14
N PRO A 252 -15.34 11.16 7.66
CA PRO A 252 -16.72 11.45 7.27
C PRO A 252 -16.88 11.91 5.82
N GLU A 253 -15.79 12.30 5.13
CA GLU A 253 -15.78 12.64 3.70
C GLU A 253 -15.59 11.40 2.79
N ALA A 254 -15.42 10.19 3.35
CA ALA A 254 -15.20 8.98 2.57
C ALA A 254 -16.47 8.48 1.85
N GLU A 255 -17.65 8.67 2.46
CA GLU A 255 -18.95 8.21 1.97
C GLU A 255 -18.99 6.70 1.61
N VAL A 256 -18.15 5.88 2.28
CA VAL A 256 -18.07 4.42 2.11
C VAL A 256 -17.74 3.71 3.43
N SER A 257 -18.25 2.48 3.60
CA SER A 257 -17.92 1.61 4.74
C SER A 257 -18.24 0.14 4.45
N ALA A 258 -17.51 -0.78 5.09
CA ALA A 258 -17.87 -2.20 5.17
C ALA A 258 -18.16 -2.61 6.62
N HIS A 259 -18.74 -3.80 6.81
CA HIS A 259 -19.05 -4.30 8.15
C HIS A 259 -17.80 -4.83 8.86
N TYR A 260 -16.94 -5.54 8.13
CA TYR A 260 -15.72 -6.15 8.66
C TYR A 260 -14.52 -5.86 7.76
N VAL A 261 -13.32 -5.77 8.35
CA VAL A 261 -12.02 -5.70 7.68
C VAL A 261 -11.14 -6.82 8.22
N VAL A 262 -10.40 -7.53 7.35
CA VAL A 262 -9.56 -8.70 7.67
C VAL A 262 -8.10 -8.42 7.30
N ARG A 263 -7.18 -8.64 8.25
CA ARG A 263 -5.73 -8.51 8.06
C ARG A 263 -5.13 -9.74 7.41
N SER A 264 -4.19 -9.53 6.48
CA SER A 264 -3.47 -10.54 5.70
C SER A 264 -2.45 -11.30 6.53
N SER A 265 -1.66 -10.59 7.34
CA SER A 265 -0.51 -11.19 8.05
C SER A 265 -0.90 -12.27 9.07
N ASP A 266 -2.03 -12.10 9.77
CA ASP A 266 -2.43 -12.96 10.89
C ASP A 266 -3.94 -13.27 10.95
N GLY A 267 -4.77 -12.71 10.05
CA GLY A 267 -6.22 -12.91 10.07
C GLY A 267 -6.95 -12.09 11.14
N GLU A 268 -6.37 -11.04 11.73
CA GLU A 268 -7.12 -10.18 12.66
C GLU A 268 -8.32 -9.53 11.97
N ILE A 269 -9.47 -9.56 12.65
CA ILE A 269 -10.73 -9.01 12.14
C ILE A 269 -11.15 -7.81 12.98
N THR A 270 -11.43 -6.69 12.32
CA THR A 270 -12.09 -5.53 12.91
C THR A 270 -13.50 -5.39 12.34
N GLN A 271 -14.51 -5.29 13.20
CA GLN A 271 -15.86 -4.86 12.84
C GLN A 271 -15.96 -3.33 12.92
N MET A 272 -16.42 -2.74 11.83
CA MET A 272 -16.56 -1.29 11.62
C MET A 272 -18.04 -0.85 11.61
N VAL A 273 -18.97 -1.69 11.13
CA VAL A 273 -20.42 -1.41 11.14
C VAL A 273 -21.15 -2.63 11.72
N ARG A 274 -22.22 -2.42 12.48
CA ARG A 274 -23.00 -3.50 13.09
C ARG A 274 -23.74 -4.31 12.04
N ASP A 275 -23.94 -5.60 12.29
CA ASP A 275 -24.74 -6.44 11.38
C ASP A 275 -26.17 -5.88 11.20
N ALA A 276 -26.69 -5.16 12.21
CA ALA A 276 -28.02 -4.54 12.20
C ALA A 276 -28.10 -3.21 11.42
N ASP A 277 -26.96 -2.65 11.01
CA ASP A 277 -26.86 -1.37 10.30
C ASP A 277 -26.51 -1.59 8.81
N THR A 278 -26.72 -0.59 7.96
CA THR A 278 -26.46 -0.66 6.51
C THR A 278 -25.15 0.03 6.17
N ALA A 279 -24.06 -0.73 6.09
CA ALA A 279 -22.78 -0.25 5.56
C ALA A 279 -22.85 0.07 4.05
N TRP A 280 -21.94 0.92 3.56
CA TRP A 280 -21.94 1.41 2.18
C TRP A 280 -20.75 0.83 1.38
N HIS A 281 -20.90 -0.41 0.90
CA HIS A 281 -19.79 -1.18 0.28
C HIS A 281 -20.08 -1.72 -1.13
N ALA A 282 -21.32 -2.05 -1.48
CA ALA A 282 -21.67 -2.80 -2.70
C ALA A 282 -22.90 -2.23 -3.45
N ARG A 283 -23.07 -0.91 -3.45
CA ARG A 283 -24.16 -0.19 -4.14
C ARG A 283 -25.55 -0.80 -3.83
N GLY A 284 -26.17 -1.48 -4.80
CA GLY A 284 -27.48 -2.13 -4.64
C GLY A 284 -27.49 -3.31 -3.65
N GLY A 285 -26.33 -3.90 -3.34
CA GLY A 285 -26.21 -4.97 -2.35
C GLY A 285 -26.29 -4.50 -0.90
N ASN A 286 -26.06 -3.22 -0.61
CA ASN A 286 -25.93 -2.68 0.76
C ASN A 286 -27.09 -3.11 1.68
N ALA A 287 -28.33 -3.04 1.20
CA ALA A 287 -29.53 -3.31 2.01
C ALA A 287 -29.68 -4.79 2.42
N SER A 288 -29.07 -5.74 1.74
CA SER A 288 -29.25 -7.20 1.97
C SER A 288 -27.95 -7.98 2.20
N ALA A 289 -26.79 -7.32 2.09
CA ALA A 289 -25.49 -7.93 2.29
C ALA A 289 -24.80 -7.55 3.61
N ILE A 290 -23.84 -8.39 4.02
CA ILE A 290 -22.74 -8.04 4.91
C ILE A 290 -21.45 -7.98 4.07
N GLY A 291 -20.81 -6.82 4.02
CA GLY A 291 -19.52 -6.60 3.34
C GLY A 291 -18.31 -6.94 4.22
N ILE A 292 -17.40 -7.75 3.70
CA ILE A 292 -16.12 -8.11 4.31
C ILE A 292 -14.97 -7.67 3.41
N GLU A 293 -14.19 -6.71 3.90
CA GLU A 293 -12.99 -6.19 3.27
C GLU A 293 -11.76 -7.01 3.64
N HIS A 294 -10.95 -7.36 2.65
CA HIS A 294 -9.68 -8.05 2.83
C HIS A 294 -8.55 -7.11 2.44
N GLU A 295 -7.60 -6.86 3.33
CA GLU A 295 -6.47 -5.98 2.99
C GLU A 295 -5.66 -6.52 1.81
N GLY A 296 -5.12 -5.61 1.00
CA GLY A 296 -4.24 -5.94 -0.10
C GLY A 296 -4.76 -5.54 -1.46
N PHE A 297 -4.20 -6.17 -2.50
CA PHE A 297 -4.37 -5.74 -3.89
C PHE A 297 -4.72 -6.91 -4.81
N VAL A 298 -5.70 -6.69 -5.70
CA VAL A 298 -6.28 -7.74 -6.56
C VAL A 298 -5.31 -8.34 -7.58
N ASP A 299 -4.19 -7.67 -7.85
CA ASP A 299 -3.15 -8.09 -8.80
C ASP A 299 -1.91 -8.71 -8.16
N ASP A 300 -1.86 -8.83 -6.83
CA ASP A 300 -0.80 -9.55 -6.10
C ASP A 300 -1.40 -10.68 -5.22
N PRO A 301 -1.17 -11.96 -5.57
CA PRO A 301 -1.66 -13.08 -4.76
C PRO A 301 -0.96 -13.23 -3.40
N SER A 302 0.10 -12.48 -3.09
CA SER A 302 0.81 -12.57 -1.81
C SER A 302 -0.05 -12.15 -0.60
N TRP A 303 -1.08 -11.34 -0.83
CA TRP A 303 -2.04 -10.88 0.17
C TRP A 303 -3.04 -11.94 0.62
N PHE A 304 -3.32 -12.94 -0.21
CA PHE A 304 -4.35 -13.93 0.06
C PHE A 304 -3.79 -15.10 0.87
N THR A 305 -3.40 -14.83 2.12
CA THR A 305 -2.75 -15.78 3.01
C THR A 305 -3.74 -16.83 3.56
N ASP A 306 -3.19 -17.96 4.01
CA ASP A 306 -3.97 -18.99 4.72
C ASP A 306 -4.59 -18.44 6.03
N ALA A 307 -3.93 -17.48 6.69
CA ALA A 307 -4.44 -16.86 7.91
C ALA A 307 -5.68 -15.98 7.63
N MET A 308 -5.61 -15.14 6.59
CA MET A 308 -6.75 -14.36 6.10
C MET A 308 -7.93 -15.27 5.70
N TYR A 309 -7.67 -16.29 4.86
CA TYR A 309 -8.71 -17.20 4.38
C TYR A 309 -9.38 -17.97 5.51
N ARG A 310 -8.63 -18.47 6.51
CA ARG A 310 -9.20 -19.14 7.69
C ARG A 310 -10.06 -18.20 8.52
N ALA A 311 -9.55 -17.01 8.84
CA ALA A 311 -10.24 -16.07 9.70
C ALA A 311 -11.54 -15.56 9.06
N SER A 312 -11.46 -15.15 7.79
CA SER A 312 -12.62 -14.71 7.01
C SER A 312 -13.61 -15.84 6.73
N GLY A 313 -13.13 -17.06 6.45
CA GLY A 313 -13.98 -18.24 6.29
C GLY A 313 -14.78 -18.55 7.56
N ALA A 314 -14.15 -18.45 8.73
CA ALA A 314 -14.81 -18.60 10.02
C ALA A 314 -15.84 -17.50 10.31
N LEU A 315 -15.53 -16.23 9.99
CA LEU A 315 -16.47 -15.12 10.07
C LEU A 315 -17.69 -15.35 9.16
N THR A 316 -17.45 -15.65 7.88
CA THR A 316 -18.53 -15.89 6.90
C THR A 316 -19.37 -17.10 7.27
N LYS A 317 -18.77 -18.17 7.79
CA LYS A 317 -19.51 -19.31 8.36
C LYS A 317 -20.44 -18.85 9.49
N HIS A 318 -19.93 -18.08 10.44
CA HIS A 318 -20.71 -17.53 11.56
C HIS A 318 -21.85 -16.62 11.09
N LEU A 319 -21.59 -15.71 10.15
CA LEU A 319 -22.62 -14.84 9.56
C LEU A 319 -23.71 -15.66 8.86
N CYS A 320 -23.33 -16.70 8.12
CA CYS A 320 -24.29 -17.60 7.48
C CYS A 320 -25.12 -18.39 8.49
N ASP A 321 -24.50 -18.92 9.54
CA ASP A 321 -25.20 -19.63 10.62
C ASP A 321 -26.14 -18.70 11.44
N LYS A 322 -25.74 -17.44 11.67
CA LYS A 322 -26.50 -16.43 12.41
C LYS A 322 -27.71 -15.89 11.64
N HIS A 323 -27.53 -15.59 10.36
CA HIS A 323 -28.55 -14.91 9.53
C HIS A 323 -29.33 -15.87 8.62
N GLY A 324 -29.01 -17.17 8.62
CA GLY A 324 -29.71 -18.18 7.81
C GLY A 324 -29.31 -18.19 6.33
N ILE A 325 -28.13 -17.67 6.00
CA ILE A 325 -27.63 -17.59 4.62
C ILE A 325 -27.10 -18.98 4.18
N PRO A 326 -27.50 -19.49 2.99
CA PRO A 326 -26.89 -20.69 2.42
C PRO A 326 -25.39 -20.51 2.17
N LYS A 327 -24.58 -21.53 2.49
CA LYS A 327 -23.11 -21.52 2.34
C LYS A 327 -22.67 -21.90 0.93
N ASP A 328 -23.18 -21.16 -0.06
CA ASP A 328 -22.90 -21.38 -1.47
C ASP A 328 -22.51 -20.08 -2.19
N ARG A 329 -22.06 -20.22 -3.44
CA ARG A 329 -21.59 -19.09 -4.27
C ARG A 329 -22.72 -18.26 -4.90
N ALA A 330 -23.99 -18.58 -4.66
CA ALA A 330 -25.11 -17.70 -5.00
C ALA A 330 -25.38 -16.66 -3.90
N HIS A 331 -24.97 -16.95 -2.67
CA HIS A 331 -25.19 -16.07 -1.51
C HIS A 331 -23.89 -15.49 -0.92
N ILE A 332 -22.76 -16.17 -1.08
CA ILE A 332 -21.43 -15.64 -0.78
C ILE A 332 -20.79 -15.27 -2.12
N VAL A 333 -20.74 -13.96 -2.39
CA VAL A 333 -20.40 -13.40 -3.70
C VAL A 333 -19.18 -12.47 -3.63
N GLY A 334 -18.44 -12.31 -4.72
CA GLY A 334 -17.47 -11.24 -4.88
C GLY A 334 -18.16 -9.91 -5.13
N HIS A 335 -17.51 -8.79 -4.83
CA HIS A 335 -18.06 -7.47 -5.14
C HIS A 335 -18.39 -7.33 -6.63
N ASN A 336 -17.49 -7.78 -7.51
CA ASN A 336 -17.66 -7.85 -8.96
C ASN A 336 -18.90 -8.66 -9.43
N GLU A 337 -19.47 -9.53 -8.59
CA GLU A 337 -20.67 -10.32 -8.91
C GLU A 337 -21.98 -9.62 -8.49
N VAL A 338 -21.93 -8.51 -7.74
CA VAL A 338 -23.12 -7.80 -7.25
C VAL A 338 -23.78 -6.98 -8.39
N PRO A 339 -25.07 -7.16 -8.72
CA PRO A 339 -25.69 -6.45 -9.83
C PRO A 339 -25.56 -4.91 -9.75
N GLY A 340 -25.08 -4.31 -10.83
CA GLY A 340 -24.93 -2.85 -10.94
C GLY A 340 -23.62 -2.28 -10.36
N ASN A 341 -22.65 -3.12 -10.02
CA ASN A 341 -21.28 -2.69 -9.76
C ASN A 341 -20.45 -2.57 -11.07
N ASP A 342 -19.38 -1.79 -11.00
CA ASP A 342 -18.34 -1.54 -12.00
C ASP A 342 -16.93 -1.92 -11.49
N HIS A 343 -16.89 -2.65 -10.38
CA HIS A 343 -15.70 -3.07 -9.64
C HIS A 343 -15.17 -4.43 -10.11
N THR A 344 -13.91 -4.71 -9.79
CA THR A 344 -13.20 -5.92 -10.22
C THR A 344 -12.74 -6.81 -9.06
N ASP A 345 -12.87 -6.34 -7.82
CA ASP A 345 -12.52 -7.09 -6.61
C ASP A 345 -13.57 -8.21 -6.32
N PRO A 346 -13.17 -9.33 -5.69
CA PRO A 346 -11.87 -9.63 -5.08
C PRO A 346 -10.77 -10.05 -6.08
N GLY A 347 -11.04 -10.01 -7.38
CA GLY A 347 -10.02 -10.18 -8.41
C GLY A 347 -9.71 -11.64 -8.80
N PRO A 348 -8.84 -11.85 -9.81
CA PRO A 348 -8.56 -13.16 -10.40
C PRO A 348 -7.72 -14.07 -9.48
N HIS A 349 -7.12 -13.52 -8.44
CA HIS A 349 -6.26 -14.24 -7.49
C HIS A 349 -7.00 -14.72 -6.24
N TRP A 350 -8.27 -14.33 -6.06
CA TRP A 350 -9.10 -14.84 -4.97
C TRP A 350 -9.52 -16.30 -5.22
N ASN A 351 -9.02 -17.20 -4.38
CA ASN A 351 -9.23 -18.64 -4.47
C ASN A 351 -10.54 -19.03 -3.78
N TRP A 352 -11.64 -18.98 -4.55
CA TRP A 352 -12.97 -19.36 -4.08
C TRP A 352 -13.05 -20.78 -3.53
N ASP A 353 -12.35 -21.76 -4.09
CA ASP A 353 -12.40 -23.15 -3.60
C ASP A 353 -11.79 -23.27 -2.20
N THR A 354 -10.66 -22.60 -1.96
CA THR A 354 -10.01 -22.55 -0.65
C THR A 354 -10.88 -21.81 0.37
N TYR A 355 -11.44 -20.66 -0.01
CA TYR A 355 -12.31 -19.88 0.85
C TYR A 355 -13.58 -20.63 1.22
N MET A 356 -14.28 -21.20 0.23
CA MET A 356 -15.50 -21.99 0.45
C MET A 356 -15.22 -23.29 1.21
N GLY A 357 -14.01 -23.85 1.12
CA GLY A 357 -13.56 -24.91 2.02
C GLY A 357 -13.65 -24.50 3.49
N TYR A 358 -13.03 -23.38 3.85
CA TYR A 358 -13.06 -22.86 5.23
C TYR A 358 -14.45 -22.40 5.69
N VAL A 359 -15.30 -21.91 4.78
CA VAL A 359 -16.70 -21.56 5.13
C VAL A 359 -17.54 -22.80 5.45
N ASN A 360 -17.31 -23.92 4.76
CA ASN A 360 -18.11 -25.13 4.95
C ASN A 360 -17.65 -25.97 6.15
N GLY A 361 -16.35 -26.03 6.43
CA GLY A 361 -15.75 -26.72 7.58
C GLY A 361 -14.99 -28.00 7.20
#